data_AF-A0A0S4JA90-F1
#
_entry.id   AF-A0A0S4JA90-F1
#
_cell.length_a   1.000
_cell.length_b   1.000
_cell.length_c   1.000
_cell.angle_alpha   90.00
_cell.angle_beta   90.00
_cell.angle_gamma   90.00
#
_symmetry.space_group_name_H-M   'P 1'
#
loop_
_entity.id
_entity.type
_entity.pdbx_description
1 polymer ?
#
loop_
_entity_poly.entity_id
_entity_poly.type
_entity_poly.pdbx_seq_one_letter_code
_entity_poly.pdbx_strand_id
1 'polypeptide(L)'
;MKLMLQIGFTPAHLHIIFIISVIALVPFPATTAAAACVKINDTLSFIANTTIVVSSNSTTYLLDSCTEPIRFEADCSTTTASVTVSNITIIVEGSKTSALPTVAVSCSPVDHAPNWDALRIALRNLNTNLTSNGTAILDTASTKSVLTNSMLTIEDSWISVGWNGTGLAPWFLNVANTPSNTNDFSGTNLTFAIRNCTLHLRNMKFMFFKTLSTVVMRSISVVMEGVHMRIWMDRIVEFGNRIGMFSFDNNFAVSEFDLRFTNIQVSTVVNIGAMNFSVILTQEISWSLLYFHIWGENSSELNFIVTNSTFNISQEFSNSATLQSVLPSVEIDDVVCLLVAVMYVDTPPTRVAVKLSALHVNVTNTFLLGNASSSVQLMYVSGDGTSEVNTTVLDDIRIVVRNVSMIAERSGVLPLNTTITRCNVLAFEKSSLYGALIVVQDVEAHCYMEIGDKKRQHYPGVTTFGFVGWITRSQLLYMHNCLLQDFNASIVSSQLTVENIQGGFITLGFTHGAGILTFFDIAAFSFVVAVRCSILLEGSKLTAAVEIPVDFPISVAPYRDLLFPSNIAQVAAMTFAGTVTNSSVELRESTSVVRSSLRALN
;
A
#
# COMPACT_ATOMS: atom_id res chain seq x y z
N MET A 1 -53.03 -3.68 -38.13
CA MET A 1 -52.92 -2.34 -38.74
C MET A 1 -54.03 -1.48 -38.15
N LYS A 2 -53.66 -0.32 -37.57
CA LYS A 2 -54.38 0.98 -37.55
C LYS A 2 -55.88 0.99 -37.21
N LEU A 3 -56.38 1.97 -36.45
CA LEU A 3 -55.77 3.05 -35.66
C LEU A 3 -56.92 3.51 -34.77
N MET A 4 -56.89 3.16 -33.48
CA MET A 4 -57.97 3.47 -32.53
C MET A 4 -57.47 4.43 -31.46
N LEU A 5 -58.06 5.62 -31.43
CA LEU A 5 -58.43 6.27 -30.19
C LEU A 5 -59.56 5.41 -29.58
N GLN A 6 -59.34 4.85 -28.39
CA GLN A 6 -60.45 4.38 -27.57
C GLN A 6 -60.54 5.28 -26.35
N ILE A 7 -61.56 6.14 -26.38
CA ILE A 7 -62.07 6.88 -25.25
C ILE A 7 -62.83 5.87 -24.38
N GLY A 8 -62.51 5.82 -23.09
CA GLY A 8 -63.34 5.23 -22.06
C GLY A 8 -63.61 6.29 -21.00
N PHE A 9 -64.79 6.91 -21.06
CA PHE A 9 -65.30 7.80 -20.01
C PHE A 9 -65.68 6.99 -18.78
N THR A 10 -65.38 7.49 -17.58
CA THR A 10 -66.33 7.63 -16.47
C THR A 10 -65.76 8.55 -15.37
N PRO A 11 -66.61 9.20 -14.56
CA PRO A 11 -66.36 10.51 -13.98
C PRO A 11 -65.98 10.50 -12.48
N ALA A 12 -65.50 11.67 -12.04
CA ALA A 12 -65.51 12.20 -10.67
C ALA A 12 -64.32 11.76 -9.78
N HIS A 13 -63.44 12.62 -9.24
CA HIS A 13 -63.51 14.04 -8.86
C HIS A 13 -62.16 14.71 -9.22
N LEU A 14 -62.14 15.80 -9.99
CA LEU A 14 -62.14 17.19 -9.50
C LEU A 14 -61.10 17.47 -8.40
N HIS A 15 -60.00 18.15 -8.74
CA HIS A 15 -59.84 19.55 -8.35
C HIS A 15 -58.76 20.23 -9.20
N ILE A 16 -59.22 21.22 -9.94
CA ILE A 16 -58.45 22.27 -10.59
C ILE A 16 -57.94 23.22 -9.51
N ILE A 17 -56.66 23.59 -9.56
CA ILE A 17 -56.23 24.95 -9.26
C ILE A 17 -55.24 25.40 -10.33
N PHE A 18 -55.73 26.25 -11.23
CA PHE A 18 -54.91 27.15 -12.03
C PHE A 18 -54.62 28.40 -11.19
N ILE A 19 -53.35 28.74 -11.01
CA ILE A 19 -52.95 30.14 -10.89
C ILE A 19 -51.83 30.38 -11.90
N ILE A 20 -52.22 31.00 -13.02
CA ILE A 20 -51.32 31.70 -13.91
C ILE A 20 -51.10 33.08 -13.28
N SER A 21 -49.85 33.45 -13.07
CA SER A 21 -49.44 34.84 -12.96
C SER A 21 -48.19 35.01 -13.81
N VAL A 22 -48.42 35.34 -15.07
CA VAL A 22 -47.43 35.92 -15.97
C VAL A 22 -47.17 37.34 -15.48
N ILE A 23 -45.97 37.59 -14.95
CA ILE A 23 -45.40 38.94 -14.87
C ILE A 23 -44.09 38.91 -15.65
N ALA A 24 -44.15 39.59 -16.79
CA ALA A 24 -43.07 40.19 -17.57
C ALA A 24 -41.64 39.67 -17.33
N LEU A 25 -41.17 38.81 -18.23
CA LEU A 25 -39.75 38.68 -18.57
C LEU A 25 -39.25 40.01 -19.17
N VAL A 26 -38.73 40.88 -18.32
CA VAL A 26 -37.71 41.84 -18.73
C VAL A 26 -36.39 41.06 -18.80
N PRO A 27 -35.70 40.98 -19.94
CA PRO A 27 -34.36 40.40 -19.96
C PRO A 27 -33.44 41.39 -19.24
N PHE A 28 -33.18 41.13 -17.95
CA PHE A 28 -31.99 41.69 -17.34
C PHE A 28 -30.79 41.08 -18.07
N PRO A 29 -29.82 41.88 -18.56
CA PRO A 29 -28.53 41.31 -18.89
C PRO A 29 -27.96 40.78 -17.58
N ALA A 30 -27.91 39.46 -17.44
CA ALA A 30 -27.04 38.83 -16.46
C ALA A 30 -25.61 39.17 -16.89
N THR A 31 -25.11 40.31 -16.41
CA THR A 31 -23.68 40.51 -16.30
C THR A 31 -23.24 39.45 -15.30
N THR A 32 -22.74 38.33 -15.81
CA THR A 32 -21.99 37.37 -15.02
C THR A 32 -20.73 38.09 -14.56
N ALA A 33 -20.81 38.80 -13.43
CA ALA A 33 -19.64 39.18 -12.69
C ALA A 33 -18.92 37.85 -12.40
N ALA A 34 -17.82 37.59 -13.09
CA ALA A 34 -16.98 36.43 -12.81
C ALA A 34 -16.67 36.49 -11.32
N ALA A 35 -17.18 35.57 -10.51
CA ALA A 35 -16.88 35.57 -9.09
C ALA A 35 -15.34 35.52 -8.97
N ALA A 36 -14.75 36.48 -8.26
CA ALA A 36 -13.31 36.47 -8.05
C ALA A 36 -12.97 35.22 -7.23
N CYS A 37 -12.39 34.22 -7.89
CA CYS A 37 -12.11 32.94 -7.24
C CYS A 37 -10.84 33.03 -6.37
N VAL A 38 -9.96 34.00 -6.61
CA VAL A 38 -8.73 34.23 -5.83
C VAL A 38 -8.78 35.57 -5.09
N LYS A 39 -8.51 35.54 -3.79
CA LYS A 39 -8.30 36.72 -2.93
C LYS A 39 -6.88 36.74 -2.39
N ILE A 40 -6.25 37.91 -2.34
CA ILE A 40 -4.87 38.10 -1.87
C ILE A 40 -4.89 39.08 -0.70
N ASN A 41 -4.42 38.67 0.49
CA ASN A 41 -4.34 39.52 1.69
C ASN A 41 -5.62 40.38 1.92
N ASP A 42 -6.80 39.75 1.83
CA ASP A 42 -8.14 40.36 1.93
C ASP A 42 -8.58 41.33 0.81
N THR A 43 -7.78 41.51 -0.24
CA THR A 43 -8.18 42.23 -1.45
C THR A 43 -8.67 41.29 -2.55
N LEU A 44 -9.81 41.63 -3.16
CA LEU A 44 -10.36 40.93 -4.32
C LEU A 44 -9.52 41.30 -5.56
N SER A 45 -8.67 40.38 -6.02
CA SER A 45 -7.98 40.51 -7.31
C SER A 45 -8.64 39.57 -8.32
N PHE A 46 -9.22 40.12 -9.38
CA PHE A 46 -9.70 39.30 -10.51
C PHE A 46 -8.50 38.82 -11.34
N ILE A 47 -8.02 37.61 -11.06
CA ILE A 47 -7.01 36.98 -11.90
C ILE A 47 -7.73 35.98 -12.82
N ALA A 48 -7.78 36.30 -14.12
CA ALA A 48 -8.33 35.44 -15.17
C ALA A 48 -7.33 34.38 -15.67
N ASN A 49 -6.15 34.27 -15.05
CA ASN A 49 -5.08 33.36 -15.45
C ASN A 49 -4.93 32.18 -14.49
N THR A 50 -4.70 31.00 -15.06
CA THR A 50 -4.47 29.70 -14.39
C THR A 50 -3.15 29.62 -13.62
N THR A 51 -2.23 30.58 -13.79
CA THR A 51 -0.93 30.63 -13.11
C THR A 51 -0.75 31.92 -12.32
N ILE A 52 -0.37 31.79 -11.04
CA ILE A 52 -0.06 32.87 -10.10
C ILE A 52 1.45 32.88 -9.87
N VAL A 53 2.08 34.01 -10.20
CA VAL A 53 3.50 34.26 -9.89
C VAL A 53 3.60 34.85 -8.48
N VAL A 54 4.29 34.15 -7.59
CA VAL A 54 4.53 34.53 -6.20
C VAL A 54 5.84 35.31 -6.14
N SER A 55 5.71 36.64 -6.04
CA SER A 55 6.84 37.58 -5.99
C SER A 55 7.03 38.25 -4.63
N SER A 56 6.11 38.03 -3.68
CA SER A 56 6.11 38.65 -2.35
C SER A 56 6.06 37.61 -1.25
N ASN A 57 6.89 37.80 -0.22
CA ASN A 57 6.88 36.99 0.99
C ASN A 57 5.72 37.38 1.91
N SER A 58 5.32 36.47 2.80
CA SER A 58 4.25 36.69 3.79
C SER A 58 2.88 36.97 3.16
N THR A 59 2.56 36.25 2.09
CA THR A 59 1.31 36.43 1.32
C THR A 59 0.34 35.29 1.57
N THR A 60 -0.93 35.63 1.76
CA THR A 60 -2.04 34.67 1.89
C THR A 60 -2.94 34.73 0.65
N TYR A 61 -3.12 33.57 0.02
CA TYR A 61 -4.01 33.33 -1.10
C TYR A 61 -5.21 32.52 -0.62
N LEU A 62 -6.42 33.04 -0.83
CA LEU A 62 -7.67 32.33 -0.57
C LEU A 62 -8.37 32.00 -1.89
N LEU A 63 -8.61 30.72 -2.12
CA LEU A 63 -9.25 30.16 -3.30
C LEU A 63 -10.64 29.67 -2.88
N ASP A 64 -11.68 30.33 -3.39
CA ASP A 64 -13.08 30.03 -3.07
C ASP A 64 -13.90 30.04 -4.36
N SER A 65 -14.73 29.01 -4.52
CA SER A 65 -15.57 28.79 -5.70
C SER A 65 -14.76 28.71 -6.99
N CYS A 66 -13.51 28.26 -6.88
CA CYS A 66 -12.63 28.00 -8.01
C CYS A 66 -12.93 26.64 -8.63
N THR A 67 -13.17 26.61 -9.94
CA THR A 67 -13.39 25.36 -10.69
C THR A 67 -12.19 24.93 -11.52
N GLU A 68 -11.40 25.90 -11.98
CA GLU A 68 -10.21 25.66 -12.80
C GLU A 68 -8.96 25.42 -11.95
N PRO A 69 -8.06 24.49 -12.33
CA PRO A 69 -6.79 24.30 -11.64
C PRO A 69 -5.97 25.59 -11.56
N ILE A 70 -5.35 25.83 -10.40
CA ILE A 70 -4.51 27.01 -10.16
C ILE A 70 -3.09 26.57 -9.88
N ARG A 71 -2.15 27.10 -10.65
CA ARG A 71 -0.71 26.85 -10.50
C ARG A 71 -0.02 28.03 -9.83
N PHE A 72 0.81 27.77 -8.82
CA PHE A 72 1.64 28.77 -8.15
C PHE A 72 3.09 28.55 -8.55
N GLU A 73 3.78 29.61 -8.97
CA GLU A 73 5.19 29.58 -9.34
C GLU A 73 5.93 30.73 -8.65
N ALA A 74 7.15 30.49 -8.20
CA ALA A 74 8.00 31.57 -7.69
C ALA A 74 8.42 32.50 -8.85
N ASP A 75 8.59 33.80 -8.58
CA ASP A 75 9.18 34.72 -9.56
C ASP A 75 10.68 34.46 -9.73
N CYS A 76 11.04 33.75 -10.79
CA CYS A 76 12.40 33.40 -11.14
C CYS A 76 12.97 34.22 -12.30
N SER A 77 12.38 35.40 -12.58
CA SER A 77 12.77 36.25 -13.72
C SER A 77 14.15 36.93 -13.58
N THR A 78 14.73 37.00 -12.37
CA THR A 78 16.03 37.66 -12.12
C THR A 78 17.17 36.64 -11.90
N THR A 79 18.14 36.61 -12.81
CA THR A 79 18.97 35.43 -13.16
C THR A 79 20.36 35.33 -12.50
N THR A 80 20.52 35.50 -11.17
CA THR A 80 21.85 35.20 -10.55
C THR A 80 21.86 34.59 -9.14
N ALA A 81 20.74 34.54 -8.43
CA ALA A 81 20.70 34.04 -7.05
C ALA A 81 19.50 33.12 -6.79
N SER A 82 19.63 32.21 -5.82
CA SER A 82 18.52 31.38 -5.32
C SER A 82 17.40 32.27 -4.79
N VAL A 83 16.22 32.20 -5.41
CA VAL A 83 15.02 32.92 -4.96
C VAL A 83 14.51 32.25 -3.68
N THR A 84 14.34 32.98 -2.59
CA THR A 84 13.69 32.45 -1.38
C THR A 84 12.31 33.05 -1.25
N VAL A 85 11.29 32.19 -1.33
CA VAL A 85 9.88 32.54 -1.12
C VAL A 85 9.49 32.03 0.25
N SER A 86 9.09 32.94 1.14
CA SER A 86 8.85 32.62 2.54
C SER A 86 7.46 33.02 3.05
N ASN A 87 6.94 32.25 4.00
CA ASN A 87 5.68 32.51 4.71
C ASN A 87 4.46 32.62 3.78
N ILE A 88 4.34 31.72 2.82
CA ILE A 88 3.21 31.69 1.90
C ILE A 88 2.11 30.80 2.47
N THR A 89 0.88 31.29 2.48
CA THR A 89 -0.29 30.50 2.86
C THR A 89 -1.27 30.43 1.69
N ILE A 90 -1.65 29.22 1.29
CA ILE A 90 -2.67 28.95 0.26
C ILE A 90 -3.81 28.21 0.94
N ILE A 91 -4.98 28.82 0.98
CA ILE A 91 -6.20 28.24 1.56
C ILE A 91 -7.16 27.99 0.41
N VAL A 92 -7.62 26.75 0.27
CA VAL A 92 -8.65 26.36 -0.68
C VAL A 92 -9.84 25.91 0.14
N GLU A 93 -10.95 26.61 0.00
CA GLU A 93 -12.11 26.42 0.85
C GLU A 93 -13.41 26.38 0.06
N GLY A 94 -14.37 25.61 0.59
CA GLY A 94 -15.76 25.69 0.22
C GLY A 94 -16.22 24.55 -0.69
N SER A 95 -17.45 24.11 -0.48
CA SER A 95 -18.03 22.94 -1.15
C SER A 95 -18.29 23.14 -2.65
N LYS A 96 -18.18 24.37 -3.15
CA LYS A 96 -18.29 24.71 -4.58
C LYS A 96 -16.93 24.76 -5.27
N THR A 97 -15.84 24.64 -4.50
CA THR A 97 -14.48 24.66 -5.01
C THR A 97 -14.09 23.25 -5.44
N SER A 98 -13.70 23.11 -6.71
CA SER A 98 -13.16 21.87 -7.28
C SER A 98 -11.72 22.01 -7.75
N ALA A 99 -11.18 23.23 -7.75
CA ALA A 99 -9.79 23.48 -8.07
C ALA A 99 -8.87 22.98 -6.95
N LEU A 100 -7.95 22.08 -7.28
CA LEU A 100 -6.82 21.76 -6.41
C LEU A 100 -5.61 22.62 -6.82
N PRO A 101 -4.84 23.16 -5.87
CA PRO A 101 -3.69 23.97 -6.18
C PRO A 101 -2.51 23.08 -6.57
N THR A 102 -1.69 23.52 -7.51
CA THR A 102 -0.38 22.95 -7.78
C THR A 102 0.69 24.02 -7.56
N VAL A 103 1.63 23.78 -6.67
CA VAL A 103 2.80 24.65 -6.45
C VAL A 103 3.99 24.05 -7.17
N ALA A 104 4.55 24.80 -8.10
CA ALA A 104 5.82 24.50 -8.73
C ALA A 104 6.93 24.77 -7.72
N VAL A 105 7.57 23.71 -7.24
CA VAL A 105 8.70 23.79 -6.30
C VAL A 105 10.01 24.11 -7.04
N SER A 106 9.95 24.13 -8.37
CA SER A 106 11.07 24.39 -9.27
C SER A 106 10.84 25.61 -10.16
N CYS A 107 11.95 26.16 -10.67
CA CYS A 107 11.94 27.14 -11.76
C CYS A 107 12.57 26.57 -13.03
N SER A 108 12.19 27.16 -14.17
CA SER A 108 12.78 26.91 -15.48
C SER A 108 13.41 28.23 -15.97
N PRO A 109 14.68 28.26 -16.42
CA PRO A 109 15.58 27.13 -16.71
C PRO A 109 16.46 26.65 -15.53
N VAL A 110 17.03 25.45 -15.77
CA VAL A 110 17.71 24.42 -14.93
C VAL A 110 18.64 24.85 -13.78
N ASP A 111 19.08 26.10 -13.69
CA ASP A 111 20.20 26.47 -12.79
C ASP A 111 19.78 27.18 -11.50
N HIS A 112 18.50 27.53 -11.36
CA HIS A 112 17.99 28.25 -10.19
C HIS A 112 16.75 27.56 -9.61
N ALA A 113 16.85 27.14 -8.36
CA ALA A 113 15.74 26.59 -7.61
C ALA A 113 15.19 27.65 -6.65
N PRO A 114 13.86 27.85 -6.60
CA PRO A 114 13.28 28.59 -5.50
C PRO A 114 13.41 27.74 -4.22
N ASN A 115 13.81 28.38 -3.13
CA ASN A 115 13.68 27.84 -1.78
C ASN A 115 12.31 28.26 -1.23
N TRP A 116 11.44 27.29 -1.01
CA TRP A 116 10.15 27.51 -0.35
C TRP A 116 10.32 27.28 1.15
N ASP A 117 10.26 28.35 1.93
CA ASP A 117 10.32 28.31 3.39
C ASP A 117 8.95 28.67 3.99
N ALA A 118 8.50 27.89 4.97
CA ALA A 118 7.22 28.10 5.65
C ALA A 118 6.00 28.18 4.68
N LEU A 119 5.96 27.31 3.66
CA LEU A 119 4.79 27.17 2.77
C LEU A 119 3.68 26.39 3.48
N ARG A 120 2.49 26.97 3.57
CA ARG A 120 1.31 26.35 4.18
C ARG A 120 0.21 26.22 3.15
N ILE A 121 -0.27 25.00 2.92
CA ILE A 121 -1.41 24.73 2.04
C ILE A 121 -2.50 24.07 2.88
N ALA A 122 -3.70 24.64 2.88
CA ALA A 122 -4.85 24.13 3.61
C ALA A 122 -6.02 23.92 2.64
N LEU A 123 -6.52 22.68 2.56
CA LEU A 123 -7.70 22.30 1.80
C LEU A 123 -8.84 21.99 2.78
N ARG A 124 -9.92 22.77 2.77
CA ARG A 124 -10.98 22.70 3.78
C ARG A 124 -12.37 22.68 3.19
N ASN A 125 -13.27 21.90 3.77
CA ASN A 125 -14.68 21.89 3.39
C ASN A 125 -14.89 21.65 1.87
N LEU A 126 -13.99 20.90 1.23
CA LEU A 126 -14.04 20.67 -0.21
C LEU A 126 -15.01 19.55 -0.55
N ASN A 127 -15.68 19.69 -1.69
CA ASN A 127 -16.44 18.62 -2.34
C ASN A 127 -16.03 18.57 -3.81
N THR A 128 -15.06 17.72 -4.11
CA THR A 128 -14.35 17.75 -5.39
C THR A 128 -14.38 16.40 -6.08
N ASN A 129 -14.57 16.39 -7.40
CA ASN A 129 -14.53 15.18 -8.22
C ASN A 129 -13.71 15.40 -9.50
N LEU A 130 -12.43 15.01 -9.47
CA LEU A 130 -11.44 15.18 -10.53
C LEU A 130 -10.96 13.82 -11.04
N THR A 131 -11.79 13.09 -11.78
CA THR A 131 -11.56 11.67 -12.11
C THR A 131 -10.57 11.40 -13.24
N SER A 132 -10.04 12.41 -13.94
CA SER A 132 -9.18 12.19 -15.12
C SER A 132 -7.86 12.95 -15.15
N ASN A 133 -7.71 14.02 -14.35
CA ASN A 133 -6.61 14.99 -14.46
C ASN A 133 -5.95 15.28 -13.10
N GLY A 134 -5.81 14.29 -12.22
CA GLY A 134 -5.11 14.48 -10.94
C GLY A 134 -3.65 14.90 -11.16
N THR A 135 -3.25 16.05 -10.62
CA THR A 135 -1.85 16.51 -10.53
C THR A 135 -1.39 16.54 -9.08
N ALA A 136 -0.07 16.59 -8.88
CA ALA A 136 0.49 16.77 -7.55
C ALA A 136 0.21 18.19 -7.02
N ILE A 137 -0.03 18.31 -5.72
CA ILE A 137 -0.15 19.60 -5.03
C ILE A 137 1.21 20.29 -4.96
N LEU A 138 2.28 19.53 -4.74
CA LEU A 138 3.67 19.99 -4.81
C LEU A 138 4.38 19.23 -5.93
N ASP A 139 4.82 19.95 -6.96
CA ASP A 139 5.44 19.36 -8.15
C ASP A 139 6.88 19.87 -8.32
N THR A 140 7.86 18.96 -8.27
CA THR A 140 9.29 19.29 -8.32
C THR A 140 9.90 19.04 -9.69
N ALA A 141 9.18 19.30 -10.79
CA ALA A 141 9.53 18.90 -12.17
C ALA A 141 10.92 19.35 -12.73
N SER A 142 11.83 19.92 -11.93
CA SER A 142 13.19 20.31 -12.33
C SER A 142 14.30 19.83 -11.36
N THR A 143 15.53 20.22 -11.67
CA THR A 143 16.79 19.64 -11.16
C THR A 143 17.21 20.10 -9.77
N LYS A 144 16.66 21.17 -9.19
CA LYS A 144 16.98 21.55 -7.80
C LYS A 144 15.73 22.07 -7.12
N SER A 145 15.49 21.65 -5.89
CA SER A 145 14.31 22.07 -5.13
C SER A 145 14.57 21.95 -3.63
N VAL A 146 14.24 23.02 -2.89
CA VAL A 146 14.36 23.06 -1.43
C VAL A 146 13.01 23.43 -0.85
N LEU A 147 12.52 22.59 0.07
CA LEU A 147 11.28 22.80 0.80
C LEU A 147 11.58 22.73 2.30
N THR A 148 11.30 23.80 3.03
CA THR A 148 11.61 23.92 4.45
C THR A 148 10.41 24.40 5.25
N ASN A 149 10.16 23.81 6.41
CA ASN A 149 9.09 24.19 7.35
C ASN A 149 7.69 24.22 6.71
N SER A 150 7.43 23.34 5.76
CA SER A 150 6.21 23.37 4.94
C SER A 150 5.16 22.39 5.44
N MET A 151 3.90 22.77 5.29
CA MET A 151 2.76 22.01 5.76
C MET A 151 1.65 21.95 4.71
N LEU A 152 1.16 20.74 4.43
CA LEU A 152 -0.06 20.50 3.68
C LEU A 152 -1.09 19.87 4.61
N THR A 153 -2.27 20.48 4.72
CA THR A 153 -3.37 19.97 5.54
C THR A 153 -4.64 19.86 4.71
N ILE A 154 -5.36 18.74 4.84
CA ILE A 154 -6.68 18.51 4.26
C ILE A 154 -7.64 18.19 5.40
N GLU A 155 -8.72 18.96 5.52
CA GLU A 155 -9.66 18.85 6.65
C GLU A 155 -11.10 18.88 6.16
N ASP A 156 -11.97 18.08 6.80
CA ASP A 156 -13.43 18.14 6.66
C ASP A 156 -13.91 18.11 5.20
N SER A 157 -13.27 17.26 4.38
CA SER A 157 -13.42 17.29 2.92
C SER A 157 -13.81 15.93 2.34
N TRP A 158 -14.61 15.96 1.28
CA TRP A 158 -14.90 14.83 0.41
C TRP A 158 -14.19 15.05 -0.94
N ILE A 159 -13.20 14.22 -1.25
CA ILE A 159 -12.34 14.41 -2.42
C ILE A 159 -12.26 13.12 -3.22
N SER A 160 -12.63 13.19 -4.49
CA SER A 160 -12.45 12.14 -5.49
C SER A 160 -11.45 12.58 -6.54
N VAL A 161 -10.32 11.88 -6.67
CA VAL A 161 -9.25 12.18 -7.63
C VAL A 161 -8.83 10.91 -8.36
N GLY A 162 -8.71 11.02 -9.68
CA GLY A 162 -8.31 9.93 -10.56
C GLY A 162 -7.29 10.33 -11.60
N TRP A 163 -6.44 9.37 -11.97
CA TRP A 163 -5.46 9.49 -13.05
C TRP A 163 -5.75 8.49 -14.17
N ASN A 164 -5.87 9.00 -15.39
CA ASN A 164 -6.13 8.21 -16.61
C ASN A 164 -4.88 7.97 -17.47
N GLY A 165 -3.70 8.43 -17.04
CA GLY A 165 -2.44 8.16 -17.73
C GLY A 165 -1.94 6.73 -17.49
N THR A 166 -0.69 6.47 -17.88
CA THR A 166 -0.02 5.19 -17.59
C THR A 166 0.57 5.22 -16.17
N GLY A 167 0.46 4.11 -15.43
CA GLY A 167 0.98 3.99 -14.07
C GLY A 167 0.19 4.73 -12.98
N LEU A 168 0.85 4.97 -11.86
CA LEU A 168 0.30 5.63 -10.67
C LEU A 168 0.81 7.07 -10.57
N ALA A 169 -0.08 8.04 -10.33
CA ALA A 169 0.28 9.45 -10.21
C ALA A 169 0.38 9.91 -8.74
N PRO A 170 1.40 10.71 -8.38
CA PRO A 170 1.49 11.32 -7.05
C PRO A 170 0.47 12.45 -6.87
N TRP A 171 -0.11 12.55 -5.68
CA TRP A 171 -1.11 13.57 -5.35
C TRP A 171 -0.58 14.69 -4.44
N PHE A 172 0.19 14.39 -3.39
CA PHE A 172 0.70 15.43 -2.48
C PHE A 172 2.04 15.97 -2.95
N LEU A 173 3.00 15.09 -3.13
CA LEU A 173 4.36 15.46 -3.49
C LEU A 173 4.91 14.49 -4.54
N ASN A 174 5.32 15.06 -5.66
CA ASN A 174 6.02 14.37 -6.73
C ASN A 174 7.49 14.76 -6.74
N VAL A 175 8.37 13.83 -6.38
CA VAL A 175 9.82 13.96 -6.58
C VAL A 175 10.27 12.90 -7.58
N ALA A 176 10.17 13.24 -8.87
CA ALA A 176 10.56 12.38 -9.98
C ALA A 176 11.63 13.05 -10.84
N ASN A 177 12.67 12.29 -11.22
CA ASN A 177 13.73 12.83 -12.07
C ASN A 177 13.34 12.90 -13.55
N THR A 178 13.72 14.00 -14.20
CA THR A 178 14.02 14.03 -15.62
C THR A 178 15.39 13.36 -15.88
N PRO A 179 15.69 12.82 -17.06
CA PRO A 179 16.94 12.09 -17.37
C PRO A 179 18.27 12.87 -17.20
N SER A 180 18.23 14.12 -16.72
CA SER A 180 19.39 14.94 -16.42
C SER A 180 19.95 14.57 -15.03
N ASN A 181 21.20 14.11 -14.97
CA ASN A 181 21.90 13.58 -13.78
C ASN A 181 22.21 14.60 -12.66
N THR A 182 21.39 15.64 -12.43
CA THR A 182 21.71 16.75 -11.50
C THR A 182 20.58 17.10 -10.53
N ASN A 183 19.68 16.16 -10.24
CA ASN A 183 18.44 16.45 -9.49
C ASN A 183 18.62 16.39 -7.95
N ASP A 184 18.94 17.50 -7.29
CA ASP A 184 19.04 17.53 -5.82
C ASP A 184 17.74 18.04 -5.20
N PHE A 185 17.08 17.23 -4.36
CA PHE A 185 15.93 17.65 -3.54
C PHE A 185 16.29 17.63 -2.07
N SER A 186 15.95 18.70 -1.36
CA SER A 186 16.04 18.75 0.10
C SER A 186 14.71 19.16 0.72
N GLY A 187 14.16 18.29 1.56
CA GLY A 187 12.97 18.53 2.37
C GLY A 187 13.34 18.51 3.85
N THR A 188 13.04 19.58 4.59
CA THR A 188 13.25 19.63 6.05
C THR A 188 11.99 20.13 6.75
N ASN A 189 11.55 19.46 7.83
CA ASN A 189 10.36 19.81 8.61
C ASN A 189 9.11 19.88 7.73
N LEU A 190 8.78 18.77 7.06
CA LEU A 190 7.59 18.69 6.20
C LEU A 190 6.47 17.99 6.96
N THR A 191 5.28 18.58 6.99
CA THR A 191 4.10 17.96 7.59
C THR A 191 2.98 17.78 6.58
N PHE A 192 2.46 16.56 6.47
CA PHE A 192 1.29 16.21 5.67
C PHE A 192 0.20 15.71 6.60
N ALA A 193 -0.93 16.40 6.68
CA ALA A 193 -2.01 16.06 7.60
C ALA A 193 -3.35 15.91 6.86
N ILE A 194 -4.08 14.83 7.12
CA ILE A 194 -5.44 14.59 6.60
C ILE A 194 -6.35 14.30 7.79
N ARG A 195 -7.40 15.09 7.97
CA ARG A 195 -8.30 14.97 9.13
C ARG A 195 -9.76 14.97 8.71
N ASN A 196 -10.53 14.02 9.23
CA ASN A 196 -11.99 13.96 9.03
C ASN A 196 -12.40 14.00 7.55
N CYS A 197 -11.65 13.30 6.69
CA CYS A 197 -11.86 13.32 5.26
C CYS A 197 -12.44 12.00 4.74
N THR A 198 -13.15 12.09 3.61
CA THR A 198 -13.44 10.93 2.76
C THR A 198 -12.72 11.09 1.43
N LEU A 199 -11.87 10.12 1.09
CA LEU A 199 -11.01 10.17 -0.09
C LEU A 199 -11.32 9.00 -1.04
N HIS A 200 -11.60 9.30 -2.30
CA HIS A 200 -11.75 8.31 -3.36
C HIS A 200 -10.61 8.50 -4.35
N LEU A 201 -9.67 7.56 -4.37
CA LEU A 201 -8.44 7.65 -5.14
C LEU A 201 -8.42 6.58 -6.22
N ARG A 202 -8.15 6.97 -7.47
CA ARG A 202 -7.99 6.01 -8.57
C ARG A 202 -6.64 6.21 -9.26
N ASN A 203 -5.79 5.18 -9.23
CA ASN A 203 -4.41 5.20 -9.72
C ASN A 203 -3.56 6.35 -9.14
N MET A 204 -3.79 6.71 -7.89
CA MET A 204 -3.04 7.76 -7.20
C MET A 204 -2.19 7.18 -6.06
N LYS A 205 -1.04 7.81 -5.79
CA LYS A 205 -0.23 7.67 -4.56
C LYS A 205 -0.22 9.04 -3.86
N PHE A 206 -0.05 9.08 -2.54
CA PHE A 206 0.11 10.38 -1.86
C PHE A 206 1.49 10.96 -2.11
N MET A 207 2.52 10.16 -1.90
CA MET A 207 3.90 10.60 -2.04
C MET A 207 4.69 9.62 -2.88
N PHE A 208 5.47 10.15 -3.80
CA PHE A 208 6.36 9.39 -4.65
C PHE A 208 7.71 10.10 -4.74
N PHE A 209 8.73 9.44 -4.18
CA PHE A 209 10.13 9.82 -4.32
C PHE A 209 10.80 8.74 -5.14
N LYS A 210 11.18 9.04 -6.38
CA LYS A 210 11.98 8.14 -7.22
C LYS A 210 13.02 8.94 -7.97
N THR A 211 14.24 8.88 -7.46
CA THR A 211 15.38 9.67 -7.94
C THR A 211 16.58 8.77 -8.22
N LEU A 212 17.51 9.24 -9.05
CA LEU A 212 18.84 8.66 -9.23
C LEU A 212 19.94 9.53 -8.60
N SER A 213 19.56 10.58 -7.87
CA SER A 213 20.41 11.65 -7.35
C SER A 213 20.10 11.96 -5.87
N THR A 214 20.88 12.82 -5.24
CA THR A 214 20.82 13.03 -3.78
C THR A 214 19.48 13.60 -3.34
N VAL A 215 18.72 12.82 -2.55
CA VAL A 215 17.55 13.30 -1.82
C VAL A 215 17.85 13.30 -0.33
N VAL A 216 17.70 14.48 0.28
CA VAL A 216 17.89 14.69 1.71
C VAL A 216 16.54 15.00 2.35
N MET A 217 16.06 14.09 3.19
CA MET A 217 14.79 14.24 3.91
C MET A 217 15.02 14.26 5.41
N ARG A 218 14.57 15.34 6.06
CA ARG A 218 14.73 15.54 7.49
C ARG A 218 13.40 15.91 8.14
N SER A 219 13.04 15.20 9.20
CA SER A 219 11.84 15.44 10.01
C SER A 219 10.58 15.56 9.15
N ILE A 220 10.15 14.41 8.63
CA ILE A 220 8.93 14.30 7.84
C ILE A 220 7.83 13.71 8.73
N SER A 221 6.73 14.44 8.86
CA SER A 221 5.57 14.01 9.62
C SER A 221 4.37 13.78 8.71
N VAL A 222 3.74 12.61 8.82
CA VAL A 222 2.49 12.28 8.13
C VAL A 222 1.44 11.90 9.17
N VAL A 223 0.34 12.64 9.21
CA VAL A 223 -0.74 12.41 10.17
C VAL A 223 -2.05 12.17 9.43
N MET A 224 -2.70 11.05 9.70
CA MET A 224 -4.07 10.81 9.24
C MET A 224 -4.97 10.47 10.41
N GLU A 225 -6.07 11.22 10.55
CA GLU A 225 -7.00 11.09 11.68
C GLU A 225 -8.45 11.12 11.20
N GLY A 226 -9.23 10.08 11.52
CA GLY A 226 -10.65 10.04 11.16
C GLY A 226 -10.90 10.02 9.64
N VAL A 227 -10.04 9.32 8.88
CA VAL A 227 -10.08 9.31 7.42
C VAL A 227 -10.71 8.03 6.89
N HIS A 228 -11.69 8.16 5.99
CA HIS A 228 -12.21 7.06 5.18
C HIS A 228 -11.62 7.14 3.77
N MET A 229 -10.94 6.09 3.31
CA MET A 229 -10.26 6.06 2.03
C MET A 229 -10.67 4.85 1.22
N ARG A 230 -11.01 5.09 -0.05
CA ARG A 230 -11.24 4.04 -1.03
C ARG A 230 -10.31 4.21 -2.22
N ILE A 231 -9.45 3.23 -2.44
CA ILE A 231 -8.40 3.25 -3.46
C ILE A 231 -8.74 2.20 -4.53
N TRP A 232 -8.66 2.59 -5.80
CA TRP A 232 -8.72 1.68 -6.92
C TRP A 232 -7.46 1.77 -7.76
N MET A 233 -6.87 0.62 -8.06
CA MET A 233 -5.71 0.50 -8.93
C MET A 233 -6.06 -0.38 -10.11
N ASP A 234 -6.12 0.17 -11.31
CA ASP A 234 -6.41 -0.57 -12.54
C ASP A 234 -5.26 -0.54 -13.55
N ARG A 235 -4.18 0.21 -13.26
CA ARG A 235 -3.01 0.38 -14.13
C ARG A 235 -1.70 0.26 -13.36
N ILE A 236 -1.32 -0.98 -13.04
CA ILE A 236 -0.02 -1.25 -12.43
C ILE A 236 0.96 -1.65 -13.54
N VAL A 237 2.02 -0.86 -13.70
CA VAL A 237 3.13 -1.10 -14.65
C VAL A 237 4.42 -1.48 -13.91
N GLU A 238 4.44 -1.38 -12.57
CA GLU A 238 5.61 -1.61 -11.72
C GLU A 238 5.69 -3.07 -11.24
N PHE A 239 5.67 -4.02 -12.18
CA PHE A 239 5.79 -5.43 -11.84
C PHE A 239 7.18 -5.78 -11.26
N GLY A 240 7.21 -6.72 -10.30
CA GLY A 240 8.43 -7.10 -9.59
C GLY A 240 8.93 -6.09 -8.56
N ASN A 241 8.26 -4.94 -8.41
CA ASN A 241 8.58 -3.92 -7.42
C ASN A 241 7.48 -3.81 -6.35
N ARG A 242 7.85 -3.30 -5.17
CA ARG A 242 6.90 -2.96 -4.10
C ARG A 242 6.33 -1.58 -4.32
N ILE A 243 5.01 -1.45 -4.09
CA ILE A 243 4.24 -0.23 -4.29
C ILE A 243 3.69 0.22 -2.95
N GLY A 244 3.91 1.48 -2.58
CA GLY A 244 3.30 2.12 -1.40
C GLY A 244 2.37 3.28 -1.77
N MET A 245 1.34 3.53 -0.96
CA MET A 245 0.59 4.81 -1.01
C MET A 245 1.46 5.99 -0.60
N PHE A 246 2.31 5.76 0.40
CA PHE A 246 3.47 6.58 0.73
C PHE A 246 4.73 5.79 0.36
N SER A 247 5.45 6.25 -0.66
CA SER A 247 6.59 5.54 -1.23
C SER A 247 7.85 6.38 -1.15
N PHE A 248 8.82 5.93 -0.36
CA PHE A 248 10.12 6.57 -0.17
C PHE A 248 11.20 5.69 -0.81
N ASP A 249 11.52 5.94 -2.09
CA ASP A 249 12.48 5.16 -2.88
C ASP A 249 13.75 5.97 -3.19
N ASN A 250 14.92 5.31 -3.16
CA ASN A 250 16.23 5.90 -3.45
C ASN A 250 16.62 7.13 -2.60
N ASN A 251 16.35 7.16 -1.29
CA ASN A 251 16.73 8.27 -0.42
C ASN A 251 18.13 8.08 0.18
N PHE A 252 19.03 9.04 -0.05
CA PHE A 252 20.46 8.96 0.32
C PHE A 252 20.78 9.50 1.72
N ALA A 253 19.89 10.30 2.32
CA ALA A 253 20.01 10.76 3.70
C ALA A 253 18.63 11.01 4.31
N VAL A 254 18.21 10.12 5.21
CA VAL A 254 16.96 10.19 5.95
C VAL A 254 17.27 10.40 7.43
N SER A 255 16.71 11.45 8.07
CA SER A 255 16.97 11.68 9.49
C SER A 255 15.85 11.33 10.48
N GLU A 256 14.59 11.59 10.14
CA GLU A 256 13.47 11.36 11.05
C GLU A 256 12.17 11.29 10.26
N PHE A 257 11.42 10.21 10.43
CA PHE A 257 10.08 10.01 9.87
C PHE A 257 9.10 9.66 10.99
N ASP A 258 8.02 10.42 11.12
CA ASP A 258 6.94 10.16 12.07
C ASP A 258 5.61 10.05 11.32
N LEU A 259 5.11 8.82 11.21
CA LEU A 259 3.83 8.55 10.57
C LEU A 259 2.82 8.06 11.59
N ARG A 260 1.70 8.76 11.71
CA ARG A 260 0.65 8.48 12.69
C ARG A 260 -0.70 8.36 12.00
N PHE A 261 -1.30 7.18 12.13
CA PHE A 261 -2.61 6.87 11.56
C PHE A 261 -3.55 6.49 12.70
N THR A 262 -4.60 7.27 12.91
CA THR A 262 -5.58 7.05 13.99
C THR A 262 -6.99 7.08 13.44
N ASN A 263 -7.81 6.09 13.79
CA ASN A 263 -9.21 6.01 13.34
C ASN A 263 -9.33 6.09 11.80
N ILE A 264 -8.45 5.39 11.06
CA ILE A 264 -8.53 5.35 9.59
C ILE A 264 -9.20 4.08 9.08
N GLN A 265 -9.95 4.19 7.99
CA GLN A 265 -10.50 3.06 7.26
C GLN A 265 -10.02 3.12 5.82
N VAL A 266 -9.27 2.11 5.38
CA VAL A 266 -8.73 2.01 4.03
C VAL A 266 -9.34 0.80 3.33
N SER A 267 -9.95 1.02 2.17
CA SER A 267 -10.42 -0.04 1.28
C SER A 267 -9.68 0.08 -0.05
N THR A 268 -8.84 -0.90 -0.37
CA THR A 268 -8.04 -0.92 -1.60
C THR A 268 -8.50 -2.05 -2.50
N VAL A 269 -8.77 -1.73 -3.77
CA VAL A 269 -9.06 -2.70 -4.82
C VAL A 269 -7.92 -2.67 -5.84
N VAL A 270 -7.21 -3.78 -5.99
CA VAL A 270 -6.19 -3.99 -7.03
C VAL A 270 -6.79 -4.80 -8.16
N ASN A 271 -7.08 -4.14 -9.28
CA ASN A 271 -7.63 -4.76 -10.47
C ASN A 271 -6.51 -5.22 -11.42
N ILE A 272 -6.39 -6.54 -11.59
CA ILE A 272 -5.41 -7.16 -12.47
C ILE A 272 -5.96 -7.36 -13.90
N GLY A 273 -7.28 -7.44 -14.06
CA GLY A 273 -7.92 -7.69 -15.35
C GLY A 273 -7.91 -6.52 -16.33
N ALA A 274 -7.60 -5.31 -15.87
CA ALA A 274 -7.49 -4.11 -16.71
C ALA A 274 -6.10 -3.91 -17.35
N MET A 275 -5.16 -4.82 -17.08
CA MET A 275 -3.80 -4.80 -17.64
C MET A 275 -3.82 -5.30 -19.09
N ASN A 276 -3.12 -4.62 -19.99
CA ASN A 276 -3.07 -5.00 -21.41
C ASN A 276 -2.24 -6.29 -21.58
N PHE A 277 -2.90 -7.44 -21.75
CA PHE A 277 -2.31 -8.79 -21.78
C PHE A 277 -1.49 -9.13 -23.04
N SER A 278 -0.86 -8.15 -23.69
CA SER A 278 -0.02 -8.41 -24.88
C SER A 278 1.34 -9.06 -24.55
N VAL A 279 1.65 -9.26 -23.28
CA VAL A 279 2.88 -9.91 -22.79
C VAL A 279 2.48 -10.94 -21.73
N ILE A 280 2.98 -12.16 -21.85
CA ILE A 280 2.88 -13.22 -20.83
C ILE A 280 3.63 -12.72 -19.58
N LEU A 281 2.96 -12.61 -18.43
CA LEU A 281 3.51 -11.95 -17.23
C LEU A 281 3.67 -12.92 -16.06
N THR A 282 4.90 -13.40 -15.86
CA THR A 282 5.40 -14.24 -14.74
C THR A 282 5.61 -13.47 -13.42
N GLN A 283 4.89 -12.37 -13.14
CA GLN A 283 5.36 -11.37 -12.15
C GLN A 283 4.43 -11.15 -10.95
N GLU A 284 5.06 -10.89 -9.79
CA GLU A 284 4.41 -10.56 -8.51
C GLU A 284 4.11 -9.05 -8.42
N ILE A 285 2.93 -8.70 -7.91
CA ILE A 285 2.54 -7.33 -7.51
C ILE A 285 2.58 -7.25 -6.00
N SER A 286 3.31 -6.29 -5.45
CA SER A 286 3.36 -6.03 -4.02
C SER A 286 2.76 -4.66 -3.70
N TRP A 287 1.73 -4.61 -2.84
CA TRP A 287 1.07 -3.38 -2.42
C TRP A 287 1.20 -3.14 -0.91
N SER A 288 1.33 -1.87 -0.53
CA SER A 288 1.31 -1.43 0.85
C SER A 288 0.75 -0.03 1.05
N LEU A 289 0.37 0.27 2.30
CA LEU A 289 0.14 1.66 2.71
C LEU A 289 1.47 2.42 2.69
N LEU A 290 2.52 1.81 3.22
CA LEU A 290 3.82 2.43 3.41
C LEU A 290 4.94 1.55 2.83
N TYR A 291 5.74 2.13 1.95
CA TYR A 291 6.94 1.50 1.41
C TYR A 291 8.16 2.39 1.65
N PHE A 292 9.13 1.85 2.38
CA PHE A 292 10.43 2.46 2.61
C PHE A 292 11.52 1.62 1.95
N HIS A 293 12.25 2.23 1.03
CA HIS A 293 13.43 1.63 0.42
C HIS A 293 14.65 2.48 0.78
N ILE A 294 15.51 1.92 1.62
CA ILE A 294 16.58 2.66 2.28
C ILE A 294 17.89 2.49 1.50
N TRP A 295 18.51 3.59 1.06
CA TRP A 295 19.78 3.58 0.33
C TRP A 295 20.87 4.36 1.10
N GLY A 296 22.10 3.81 1.15
CA GLY A 296 23.28 4.54 1.63
C GLY A 296 23.61 4.38 3.12
N GLU A 297 24.67 5.09 3.54
CA GLU A 297 25.21 5.07 4.91
C GLU A 297 24.43 6.04 5.82
N ASN A 298 23.91 5.54 6.94
CA ASN A 298 23.25 6.31 8.01
C ASN A 298 21.84 6.87 7.66
N SER A 299 20.84 6.00 7.64
CA SER A 299 19.45 6.43 7.78
C SER A 299 19.04 6.39 9.25
N SER A 300 18.32 7.41 9.72
CA SER A 300 17.85 7.47 11.11
C SER A 300 16.33 7.42 11.27
N GLU A 301 15.95 7.37 12.55
CA GLU A 301 14.67 7.09 13.17
C GLU A 301 13.40 7.07 12.28
N LEU A 302 12.77 5.90 12.25
CA LEU A 302 11.43 5.70 11.69
C LEU A 302 10.43 5.37 12.80
N ASN A 303 9.48 6.26 13.04
CA ASN A 303 8.34 6.09 13.92
C ASN A 303 7.07 5.84 13.06
N PHE A 304 6.43 4.69 13.24
CA PHE A 304 5.19 4.33 12.57
C PHE A 304 4.14 3.87 13.60
N ILE A 305 3.06 4.64 13.70
CA ILE A 305 2.00 4.42 14.68
C ILE A 305 0.67 4.24 13.96
N VAL A 306 -0.02 3.13 14.24
CA VAL A 306 -1.37 2.84 13.74
C VAL A 306 -2.28 2.47 14.90
N THR A 307 -3.38 3.19 15.07
CA THR A 307 -4.31 2.98 16.17
C THR A 307 -5.75 2.99 15.69
N ASN A 308 -6.58 2.06 16.18
CA ASN A 308 -8.03 2.03 15.93
C ASN A 308 -8.36 2.03 14.42
N SER A 309 -7.64 1.27 13.61
CA SER A 309 -7.70 1.39 12.15
C SER A 309 -8.15 0.10 11.47
N THR A 310 -8.73 0.24 10.28
CA THR A 310 -9.22 -0.89 9.48
C THR A 310 -8.65 -0.84 8.07
N PHE A 311 -8.09 -1.95 7.61
CA PHE A 311 -7.58 -2.13 6.26
C PHE A 311 -8.32 -3.28 5.59
N ASN A 312 -8.92 -3.02 4.43
CA ASN A 312 -9.53 -4.04 3.60
C ASN A 312 -8.93 -3.97 2.20
N ILE A 313 -8.21 -5.00 1.79
CA ILE A 313 -7.44 -5.00 0.56
C ILE A 313 -7.88 -6.21 -0.26
N SER A 314 -8.37 -5.99 -1.47
CA SER A 314 -8.91 -7.04 -2.32
C SER A 314 -8.32 -7.00 -3.72
N GLN A 315 -8.05 -8.19 -4.25
CA GLN A 315 -7.72 -8.40 -5.64
C GLN A 315 -9.00 -8.60 -6.47
N GLU A 316 -9.13 -7.88 -7.60
CA GLU A 316 -10.23 -8.03 -8.55
C GLU A 316 -9.74 -8.39 -9.96
N PHE A 317 -10.57 -9.13 -10.69
CA PHE A 317 -10.36 -9.47 -12.10
C PHE A 317 -11.53 -8.95 -12.93
N SER A 318 -11.39 -7.77 -13.53
CA SER A 318 -12.35 -7.32 -14.54
C SER A 318 -12.17 -8.16 -15.83
N ASN A 319 -13.25 -8.76 -16.35
CA ASN A 319 -13.30 -9.62 -17.54
C ASN A 319 -12.76 -11.07 -17.40
N SER A 320 -13.29 -11.81 -16.43
CA SER A 320 -13.11 -13.28 -16.34
C SER A 320 -13.46 -14.03 -17.64
N ALA A 321 -14.44 -13.55 -18.41
CA ALA A 321 -14.83 -14.11 -19.71
C ALA A 321 -13.74 -13.96 -20.79
N THR A 322 -12.99 -12.84 -20.79
CA THR A 322 -11.88 -12.64 -21.71
C THR A 322 -10.69 -13.51 -21.32
N LEU A 323 -10.40 -13.61 -20.02
CA LEU A 323 -9.39 -14.55 -19.49
C LEU A 323 -9.71 -15.99 -19.96
N GLN A 324 -10.96 -16.44 -19.77
CA GLN A 324 -11.44 -17.77 -20.20
C GLN A 324 -11.41 -18.01 -21.71
N SER A 325 -11.53 -16.96 -22.53
CA SER A 325 -11.48 -17.08 -24.00
C SER A 325 -10.06 -17.15 -24.58
N VAL A 326 -9.05 -16.66 -23.85
CA VAL A 326 -7.62 -16.74 -24.24
C VAL A 326 -6.95 -18.01 -23.70
N LEU A 327 -7.53 -18.60 -22.65
CA LEU A 327 -7.06 -19.82 -21.97
C LEU A 327 -7.02 -21.14 -22.78
N PRO A 328 -7.82 -21.40 -23.83
CA PRO A 328 -7.82 -22.73 -24.47
C PRO A 328 -6.63 -23.02 -25.41
N SER A 329 -5.85 -22.02 -25.83
CA SER A 329 -4.88 -22.16 -26.92
C SER A 329 -3.45 -21.74 -26.60
N VAL A 330 -3.15 -21.37 -25.36
CA VAL A 330 -1.80 -21.03 -24.91
C VAL A 330 -1.58 -21.81 -23.61
N GLU A 331 -0.45 -22.51 -23.49
CA GLU A 331 0.11 -22.95 -22.21
C GLU A 331 0.39 -21.68 -21.38
N ILE A 332 -0.64 -21.12 -20.74
CA ILE A 332 -0.50 -19.89 -19.94
C ILE A 332 -0.03 -20.32 -18.56
N ASP A 333 1.29 -20.43 -18.44
CA ASP A 333 1.98 -20.81 -17.22
C ASP A 333 2.04 -19.69 -16.16
N ASP A 334 1.47 -18.50 -16.41
CA ASP A 334 1.85 -17.31 -15.65
C ASP A 334 0.67 -16.45 -15.17
N VAL A 335 0.48 -16.44 -13.85
CA VAL A 335 -0.56 -15.68 -13.15
C VAL A 335 0.08 -14.66 -12.22
N VAL A 336 -0.44 -13.43 -12.27
CA VAL A 336 -0.03 -12.32 -11.41
C VAL A 336 -0.49 -12.55 -9.97
N CYS A 337 0.47 -12.66 -9.04
CA CYS A 337 0.22 -12.80 -7.62
C CYS A 337 0.16 -11.43 -6.92
N LEU A 338 -0.71 -11.27 -5.93
CA LEU A 338 -0.76 -10.08 -5.07
C LEU A 338 -0.18 -10.40 -3.69
N LEU A 339 0.81 -9.61 -3.29
CA LEU A 339 1.41 -9.57 -1.97
C LEU A 339 1.00 -8.26 -1.29
N VAL A 340 0.58 -8.33 -0.05
CA VAL A 340 0.03 -7.20 0.69
C VAL A 340 0.74 -7.05 2.03
N ALA A 341 1.21 -5.85 2.32
CA ALA A 341 1.66 -5.47 3.65
C ALA A 341 1.05 -4.13 4.07
N VAL A 342 0.87 -3.84 5.36
CA VAL A 342 0.63 -2.45 5.78
C VAL A 342 1.92 -1.65 5.62
N MET A 343 3.07 -2.24 5.96
CA MET A 343 4.39 -1.62 5.87
C MET A 343 5.43 -2.55 5.25
N TYR A 344 6.12 -2.08 4.21
CA TYR A 344 7.35 -2.67 3.68
C TYR A 344 8.57 -1.81 4.02
N VAL A 345 9.64 -2.46 4.48
CA VAL A 345 10.96 -1.86 4.67
C VAL A 345 12.00 -2.70 3.94
N ASP A 346 12.64 -2.11 2.95
CA ASP A 346 13.57 -2.78 2.05
C ASP A 346 14.93 -2.11 2.14
N THR A 347 15.97 -2.93 2.17
CA THR A 347 17.34 -2.47 1.95
C THR A 347 17.93 -3.23 0.76
N PRO A 348 18.41 -2.54 -0.28
CA PRO A 348 18.88 -3.16 -1.50
C PRO A 348 20.20 -3.93 -1.31
N PRO A 349 20.54 -4.87 -2.22
CA PRO A 349 21.87 -5.47 -2.35
C PRO A 349 22.93 -4.42 -2.71
N THR A 350 23.40 -3.64 -1.74
CA THR A 350 24.49 -2.68 -1.95
C THR A 350 25.79 -3.17 -1.30
N ARG A 351 26.94 -2.84 -1.91
CA ARG A 351 28.28 -3.13 -1.36
C ARG A 351 28.61 -2.38 -0.07
N VAL A 352 27.71 -1.48 0.35
CA VAL A 352 27.87 -0.60 1.50
C VAL A 352 26.81 -0.97 2.52
N ALA A 353 27.21 -1.09 3.79
CA ALA A 353 26.29 -1.46 4.84
C ALA A 353 25.27 -0.34 5.09
N VAL A 354 23.98 -0.66 5.00
CA VAL A 354 22.89 0.25 5.32
C VAL A 354 22.58 0.10 6.80
N LYS A 355 22.65 1.21 7.55
CA LYS A 355 22.26 1.27 8.96
C LYS A 355 20.98 2.08 9.11
N LEU A 356 19.97 1.49 9.75
CA LEU A 356 18.81 2.20 10.30
C LEU A 356 19.01 2.36 11.82
N SER A 357 19.08 3.59 12.32
CA SER A 357 19.46 3.84 13.72
C SER A 357 18.37 3.54 14.75
N ALA A 358 17.10 3.62 14.35
CA ALA A 358 15.95 3.34 15.20
C ALA A 358 14.73 3.00 14.32
N LEU A 359 13.98 1.97 14.72
CA LEU A 359 12.73 1.57 14.08
C LEU A 359 11.68 1.33 15.16
N HIS A 360 10.78 2.28 15.32
CA HIS A 360 9.70 2.23 16.29
C HIS A 360 8.37 2.02 15.58
N VAL A 361 7.73 0.90 15.84
CA VAL A 361 6.43 0.54 15.28
C VAL A 361 5.46 0.27 16.41
N ASN A 362 4.30 0.93 16.40
CA ASN A 362 3.25 0.69 17.37
C ASN A 362 1.90 0.53 16.65
N VAL A 363 1.37 -0.70 16.65
CA VAL A 363 0.09 -1.02 16.03
C VAL A 363 -0.87 -1.53 17.09
N THR A 364 -1.98 -0.81 17.30
CA THR A 364 -2.95 -1.13 18.35
C THR A 364 -4.38 -1.12 17.83
N ASN A 365 -5.23 -2.03 18.31
CA ASN A 365 -6.67 -2.03 18.04
C ASN A 365 -6.98 -1.95 16.53
N THR A 366 -6.34 -2.80 15.73
CA THR A 366 -6.36 -2.68 14.26
C THR A 366 -6.91 -3.96 13.63
N PHE A 367 -7.72 -3.81 12.58
CA PHE A 367 -8.24 -4.93 11.79
C PHE A 367 -7.69 -4.89 10.37
N LEU A 368 -7.18 -6.01 9.87
CA LEU A 368 -6.69 -6.17 8.50
C LEU A 368 -7.35 -7.37 7.84
N LEU A 369 -8.12 -7.11 6.79
CA LEU A 369 -8.65 -8.11 5.87
C LEU A 369 -7.89 -8.00 4.55
N GLY A 370 -7.17 -9.06 4.20
CA GLY A 370 -6.51 -9.19 2.91
C GLY A 370 -7.14 -10.33 2.12
N ASN A 371 -7.70 -10.01 0.97
CA ASN A 371 -8.14 -10.95 -0.04
C ASN A 371 -7.15 -10.90 -1.21
N ALA A 372 -6.07 -11.65 -1.06
CA ALA A 372 -4.90 -11.61 -1.93
C ALA A 372 -4.51 -13.02 -2.38
N SER A 373 -3.98 -13.15 -3.59
CA SER A 373 -3.60 -14.45 -4.15
C SER A 373 -2.35 -15.08 -3.52
N SER A 374 -1.48 -14.30 -2.87
CA SER A 374 -0.24 -14.83 -2.27
C SER A 374 0.00 -14.46 -0.80
N SER A 375 0.05 -13.19 -0.40
CA SER A 375 0.41 -12.89 0.99
C SER A 375 -0.31 -11.69 1.58
N VAL A 376 -0.56 -11.77 2.90
CA VAL A 376 -1.14 -10.71 3.71
C VAL A 376 -0.29 -10.56 4.97
N GLN A 377 0.25 -9.37 5.18
CA GLN A 377 1.18 -9.09 6.26
C GLN A 377 0.88 -7.74 6.93
N LEU A 378 1.17 -7.59 8.22
CA LEU A 378 1.14 -6.27 8.84
C LEU A 378 2.45 -5.54 8.50
N MET A 379 3.60 -6.19 8.71
CA MET A 379 4.90 -5.63 8.41
C MET A 379 5.84 -6.66 7.80
N TYR A 380 6.60 -6.24 6.79
CA TYR A 380 7.65 -7.04 6.19
C TYR A 380 8.93 -6.20 6.04
N VAL A 381 10.04 -6.78 6.48
CA VAL A 381 11.38 -6.20 6.38
C VAL A 381 12.28 -7.15 5.61
N SER A 382 12.92 -6.66 4.54
CA SER A 382 13.94 -7.42 3.80
C SER A 382 15.28 -6.73 3.77
N GLY A 383 16.31 -7.53 4.00
CA GLY A 383 17.71 -7.19 3.82
C GLY A 383 18.24 -7.43 2.40
N ASP A 384 19.54 -7.16 2.25
CA ASP A 384 20.31 -7.06 1.00
C ASP A 384 20.37 -8.31 0.11
N GLY A 385 19.73 -9.42 0.47
CA GLY A 385 19.67 -10.59 -0.41
C GLY A 385 20.92 -11.47 -0.43
N THR A 386 22.10 -10.97 -0.02
CA THR A 386 23.38 -11.67 -0.16
C THR A 386 23.57 -12.67 0.99
N SER A 387 24.28 -13.77 0.73
CA SER A 387 24.55 -14.80 1.75
C SER A 387 25.58 -14.36 2.80
N GLU A 388 26.11 -13.13 2.69
CA GLU A 388 27.05 -12.55 3.65
C GLU A 388 26.29 -11.67 4.65
N VAL A 389 26.30 -12.11 5.91
CA VAL A 389 25.42 -11.73 7.01
C VAL A 389 25.57 -10.27 7.50
N ASN A 390 26.31 -9.41 6.80
CA ASN A 390 26.95 -8.23 7.42
C ASN A 390 26.55 -6.85 6.90
N THR A 391 25.54 -6.69 6.04
CA THR A 391 25.33 -5.40 5.36
C THR A 391 24.13 -4.60 5.84
N THR A 392 23.06 -5.20 6.37
CA THR A 392 21.89 -4.43 6.87
C THR A 392 21.81 -4.44 8.38
N VAL A 393 22.10 -3.30 9.03
CA VAL A 393 22.10 -3.15 10.49
C VAL A 393 20.90 -2.32 10.92
N LEU A 394 19.94 -2.96 11.60
CA LEU A 394 18.83 -2.28 12.27
C LEU A 394 19.18 -2.19 13.77
N ASP A 395 19.26 -0.97 14.29
CA ASP A 395 19.63 -0.65 15.69
C ASP A 395 18.40 -0.03 16.41
N ASP A 396 18.33 -0.13 17.74
CA ASP A 396 17.20 0.32 18.60
C ASP A 396 15.81 0.08 17.98
N ILE A 397 15.45 -1.20 17.83
CA ILE A 397 14.16 -1.60 17.23
C ILE A 397 13.13 -1.78 18.34
N ARG A 398 11.98 -1.13 18.23
CA ARG A 398 10.86 -1.30 19.18
C ARG A 398 9.57 -1.49 18.42
N ILE A 399 9.09 -2.72 18.38
CA ILE A 399 7.87 -3.08 17.67
C ILE A 399 6.86 -3.58 18.69
N VAL A 400 5.71 -2.92 18.78
CA VAL A 400 4.61 -3.28 19.66
C VAL A 400 3.36 -3.46 18.81
N VAL A 401 2.80 -4.67 18.83
CA VAL A 401 1.55 -5.02 18.16
C VAL A 401 0.58 -5.53 19.21
N ARG A 402 -0.55 -4.85 19.42
CA ARG A 402 -1.54 -5.18 20.46
C ARG A 402 -2.97 -5.12 19.96
N ASN A 403 -3.82 -6.07 20.38
CA ASN A 403 -5.24 -6.09 20.02
C ASN A 403 -5.44 -5.98 18.50
N VAL A 404 -4.76 -6.83 17.73
CA VAL A 404 -4.82 -6.80 16.27
C VAL A 404 -5.52 -8.06 15.77
N SER A 405 -6.46 -7.90 14.86
CA SER A 405 -7.12 -9.01 14.18
C SER A 405 -6.80 -8.99 12.70
N MET A 406 -6.33 -10.11 12.16
CA MET A 406 -5.95 -10.27 10.76
C MET A 406 -6.73 -11.41 10.13
N ILE A 407 -7.25 -11.22 8.92
CA ILE A 407 -7.85 -12.26 8.10
C ILE A 407 -7.17 -12.25 6.74
N ALA A 408 -6.48 -13.34 6.41
CA ALA A 408 -5.96 -13.60 5.08
C ALA A 408 -6.88 -14.63 4.42
N GLU A 409 -7.59 -14.21 3.39
CA GLU A 409 -8.41 -15.09 2.58
C GLU A 409 -8.04 -14.95 1.10
N ARG A 410 -8.55 -15.87 0.30
CA ARG A 410 -8.44 -15.77 -1.14
C ARG A 410 -9.79 -16.00 -1.79
N SER A 411 -10.20 -15.05 -2.62
CA SER A 411 -11.37 -15.19 -3.48
C SER A 411 -10.98 -15.12 -4.95
N GLY A 412 -11.37 -16.13 -5.74
CA GLY A 412 -11.47 -16.00 -7.20
C GLY A 412 -10.46 -16.78 -8.06
N VAL A 413 -11.05 -17.61 -8.94
CA VAL A 413 -10.75 -17.97 -10.35
C VAL A 413 -9.37 -17.66 -10.96
N LEU A 414 -8.27 -18.12 -10.35
CA LEU A 414 -6.95 -18.18 -11.01
C LEU A 414 -6.45 -19.62 -11.20
N PRO A 415 -5.84 -19.99 -12.33
CA PRO A 415 -4.96 -21.16 -12.37
C PRO A 415 -3.85 -21.00 -11.33
N LEU A 416 -3.67 -21.96 -10.44
CA LEU A 416 -2.76 -21.84 -9.31
C LEU A 416 -1.40 -22.44 -9.59
N ASN A 417 -0.58 -21.68 -10.30
CA ASN A 417 0.76 -22.15 -10.60
C ASN A 417 1.71 -21.96 -9.41
N THR A 418 1.44 -21.02 -8.51
CA THR A 418 2.15 -20.91 -7.24
C THR A 418 1.14 -20.68 -6.12
N THR A 419 1.08 -21.61 -5.17
CA THR A 419 0.24 -21.51 -3.95
C THR A 419 1.11 -21.18 -2.76
N ILE A 420 1.89 -20.10 -2.88
CA ILE A 420 2.58 -19.53 -1.72
C ILE A 420 1.58 -18.65 -1.01
N THR A 421 0.87 -19.20 -0.03
CA THR A 421 0.02 -18.41 0.89
C THR A 421 0.81 -18.09 2.15
N ARG A 422 1.01 -16.80 2.43
CA ARG A 422 1.66 -16.30 3.66
C ARG A 422 0.72 -15.37 4.44
N CYS A 423 0.43 -15.73 5.68
CA CYS A 423 -0.22 -14.83 6.63
C CYS A 423 0.76 -14.56 7.78
N ASN A 424 1.40 -13.39 7.77
CA ASN A 424 2.39 -13.02 8.78
C ASN A 424 2.05 -11.71 9.47
N VAL A 425 2.05 -11.65 10.81
CA VAL A 425 1.95 -10.33 11.47
C VAL A 425 3.26 -9.58 11.22
N LEU A 426 4.39 -10.15 11.62
CA LEU A 426 5.71 -9.58 11.41
C LEU A 426 6.59 -10.57 10.64
N ALA A 427 7.25 -10.11 9.58
CA ALA A 427 8.17 -10.90 8.79
C ALA A 427 9.51 -10.17 8.58
N PHE A 428 10.62 -10.86 8.86
CA PHE A 428 11.97 -10.36 8.65
C PHE A 428 12.75 -11.36 7.82
N GLU A 429 13.35 -10.90 6.73
CA GLU A 429 14.22 -11.73 5.89
C GLU A 429 15.57 -11.07 5.70
N LYS A 430 16.65 -11.85 5.81
CA LYS A 430 18.03 -11.46 5.44
C LYS A 430 18.56 -10.17 6.12
N SER A 431 18.09 -9.89 7.33
CA SER A 431 18.38 -8.64 8.06
C SER A 431 19.17 -8.91 9.35
N SER A 432 20.01 -7.96 9.79
CA SER A 432 20.62 -8.00 11.13
C SER A 432 19.88 -7.07 12.09
N LEU A 433 19.40 -7.62 13.20
CA LEU A 433 18.64 -6.90 14.23
C LEU A 433 19.46 -6.84 15.52
N TYR A 434 19.79 -5.62 15.95
CA TYR A 434 20.56 -5.33 17.15
C TYR A 434 19.70 -4.53 18.15
N GLY A 435 19.73 -4.93 19.43
CA GLY A 435 19.05 -4.18 20.49
C GLY A 435 17.53 -4.08 20.28
N ALA A 436 16.90 -5.16 19.82
CA ALA A 436 15.51 -5.15 19.41
C ALA A 436 14.56 -5.59 20.55
N LEU A 437 13.41 -4.93 20.64
CA LEU A 437 12.28 -5.31 21.46
C LEU A 437 11.04 -5.49 20.58
N ILE A 438 10.54 -6.72 20.49
CA ILE A 438 9.32 -7.07 19.74
C ILE A 438 8.28 -7.62 20.71
N VAL A 439 7.10 -6.99 20.75
CA VAL A 439 5.97 -7.41 21.56
C VAL A 439 4.76 -7.64 20.65
N VAL A 440 4.27 -8.86 20.60
CA VAL A 440 3.04 -9.25 19.92
C VAL A 440 2.08 -9.77 20.98
N GLN A 441 0.99 -9.07 21.23
CA GLN A 441 0.10 -9.39 22.34
C GLN A 441 -1.37 -9.27 21.92
N ASP A 442 -2.21 -10.20 22.35
CA ASP A 442 -3.65 -10.17 22.06
C ASP A 442 -3.92 -10.06 20.55
N VAL A 443 -3.15 -10.79 19.74
CA VAL A 443 -3.28 -10.80 18.27
C VAL A 443 -4.00 -12.05 17.80
N GLU A 444 -4.97 -11.89 16.91
CA GLU A 444 -5.74 -12.97 16.31
C GLU A 444 -5.53 -12.97 14.79
N ALA A 445 -4.91 -14.01 14.24
CA ALA A 445 -4.72 -14.17 12.80
C ALA A 445 -5.50 -15.39 12.30
N HIS A 446 -6.36 -15.20 11.30
CA HIS A 446 -7.06 -16.25 10.58
C HIS A 446 -6.53 -16.33 9.15
N CYS A 447 -6.13 -17.53 8.73
CA CYS A 447 -5.66 -17.78 7.37
C CYS A 447 -6.55 -18.84 6.72
N TYR A 448 -7.22 -18.45 5.64
CA TYR A 448 -8.04 -19.34 4.82
C TYR A 448 -7.27 -19.77 3.57
N MET A 449 -7.07 -21.07 3.44
CA MET A 449 -6.37 -21.67 2.30
C MET A 449 -7.34 -22.01 1.16
N GLU A 450 -7.05 -21.54 -0.05
CA GLU A 450 -7.70 -22.03 -1.28
C GLU A 450 -6.90 -23.23 -1.82
N ILE A 451 -7.52 -24.40 -1.84
CA ILE A 451 -6.92 -25.66 -2.30
C ILE A 451 -7.24 -25.96 -3.78
N GLY A 452 -8.06 -25.11 -4.40
CA GLY A 452 -8.44 -25.19 -5.80
C GLY A 452 -9.95 -25.30 -6.01
N ASP A 453 -10.39 -25.41 -7.26
CA ASP A 453 -11.78 -25.78 -7.59
C ASP A 453 -11.81 -26.88 -8.68
N LYS A 454 -12.92 -27.62 -8.75
CA LYS A 454 -13.09 -28.75 -9.68
C LYS A 454 -13.03 -28.39 -11.17
N LYS A 455 -12.91 -27.09 -11.49
CA LYS A 455 -13.06 -26.55 -12.85
C LYS A 455 -11.71 -26.12 -13.43
N ARG A 456 -10.70 -25.88 -12.61
CA ARG A 456 -9.37 -25.38 -13.00
C ARG A 456 -8.30 -26.46 -12.76
N GLN A 457 -7.39 -26.65 -13.72
CA GLN A 457 -6.13 -27.35 -13.44
C GLN A 457 -5.19 -26.40 -12.69
N HIS A 458 -4.51 -26.92 -11.68
CA HIS A 458 -3.52 -26.20 -10.87
C HIS A 458 -2.13 -26.66 -11.35
N TYR A 459 -1.41 -25.82 -12.10
CA TYR A 459 -0.12 -26.19 -12.70
C TYR A 459 1.06 -25.64 -11.89
N PRO A 460 1.53 -26.33 -10.86
CA PRO A 460 2.67 -25.87 -10.06
C PRO A 460 3.87 -25.40 -10.89
N GLY A 461 4.41 -24.24 -10.55
CA GLY A 461 5.66 -23.72 -11.09
C GLY A 461 6.76 -24.75 -10.86
N VAL A 462 7.51 -25.04 -11.92
CA VAL A 462 8.60 -26.02 -11.89
C VAL A 462 9.63 -25.55 -10.88
N THR A 463 9.75 -26.23 -9.73
CA THR A 463 10.86 -25.96 -8.82
C THR A 463 12.16 -26.52 -9.41
N THR A 464 13.29 -25.98 -8.97
CA THR A 464 14.66 -26.26 -9.46
C THR A 464 15.08 -27.74 -9.41
N PHE A 465 14.27 -28.63 -8.82
CA PHE A 465 14.56 -30.05 -8.61
C PHE A 465 13.62 -31.02 -9.36
N GLY A 466 12.78 -30.55 -10.28
CA GLY A 466 11.80 -31.41 -10.95
C GLY A 466 10.65 -31.88 -10.04
N PHE A 467 10.54 -31.27 -8.85
CA PHE A 467 9.43 -31.41 -7.92
C PHE A 467 8.49 -30.21 -8.03
N VAL A 468 7.24 -30.48 -7.77
CA VAL A 468 6.13 -29.55 -7.75
C VAL A 468 5.80 -29.27 -6.28
N GLY A 469 5.71 -28.01 -5.84
CA GLY A 469 5.58 -27.67 -4.41
C GLY A 469 4.42 -26.74 -4.10
N TRP A 470 3.42 -27.20 -3.34
CA TRP A 470 2.46 -26.30 -2.67
C TRP A 470 3.07 -25.85 -1.33
N ILE A 471 3.43 -24.58 -1.18
CA ILE A 471 4.11 -24.08 0.03
C ILE A 471 3.20 -23.15 0.81
N THR A 472 2.64 -23.61 1.91
CA THR A 472 1.83 -22.76 2.79
C THR A 472 2.62 -22.41 4.05
N ARG A 473 2.65 -21.12 4.41
CA ARG A 473 3.31 -20.63 5.62
C ARG A 473 2.38 -19.68 6.36
N SER A 474 2.21 -19.84 7.67
CA SER A 474 1.49 -18.84 8.46
C SER A 474 2.13 -18.72 9.82
N GLN A 475 2.47 -17.49 10.20
CA GLN A 475 3.20 -17.17 11.42
C GLN A 475 2.77 -15.85 12.05
N LEU A 476 2.79 -15.72 13.38
CA LEU A 476 2.69 -14.37 13.96
C LEU A 476 4.03 -13.65 13.82
N LEU A 477 5.14 -14.32 14.10
CA LEU A 477 6.48 -13.79 13.92
C LEU A 477 7.33 -14.73 13.06
N TYR A 478 7.80 -14.23 11.92
CA TYR A 478 8.64 -14.98 10.99
C TYR A 478 9.99 -14.28 10.82
N MET A 479 11.07 -15.01 11.01
CA MET A 479 12.44 -14.55 10.80
C MET A 479 13.22 -15.57 9.98
N HIS A 480 13.82 -15.14 8.87
CA HIS A 480 14.58 -16.02 7.99
C HIS A 480 15.90 -15.41 7.54
N ASN A 481 16.99 -16.17 7.70
CA ASN A 481 18.36 -15.77 7.41
C ASN A 481 18.77 -14.47 8.12
N CYS A 482 18.33 -14.28 9.37
CA CYS A 482 18.63 -13.09 10.17
C CYS A 482 19.82 -13.32 11.11
N LEU A 483 20.51 -12.23 11.47
CA LEU A 483 21.41 -12.17 12.62
C LEU A 483 20.71 -11.42 13.75
N LEU A 484 20.66 -12.03 14.93
CA LEU A 484 19.98 -11.46 16.10
C LEU A 484 21.01 -11.24 17.21
N GLN A 485 21.07 -10.02 17.75
CA GLN A 485 21.92 -9.70 18.89
C GLN A 485 21.18 -8.78 19.87
N ASP A 486 21.26 -9.10 21.17
CA ASP A 486 20.58 -8.32 22.23
C ASP A 486 19.07 -8.16 21.92
N PHE A 487 18.48 -9.25 21.40
CA PHE A 487 17.12 -9.30 20.86
C PHE A 487 16.14 -9.86 21.90
N ASN A 488 15.04 -9.17 22.15
CA ASN A 488 13.97 -9.61 23.02
C ASN A 488 12.64 -9.67 22.25
N ALA A 489 12.02 -10.85 22.19
CA ALA A 489 10.67 -11.01 21.64
C ALA A 489 9.74 -11.66 22.65
N SER A 490 8.52 -11.13 22.75
CA SER A 490 7.43 -11.72 23.53
C SER A 490 6.17 -11.84 22.68
N ILE A 491 5.62 -13.04 22.60
CA ILE A 491 4.32 -13.32 21.98
C ILE A 491 3.39 -13.82 23.09
N VAL A 492 2.34 -13.07 23.37
CA VAL A 492 1.50 -13.29 24.56
C VAL A 492 0.02 -13.31 24.17
N SER A 493 -0.75 -14.26 24.72
CA SER A 493 -2.21 -14.32 24.57
C SER A 493 -2.71 -14.22 23.13
N SER A 494 -1.94 -14.75 22.17
CA SER A 494 -2.20 -14.57 20.73
C SER A 494 -2.65 -15.87 20.07
N GLN A 495 -3.44 -15.77 19.01
CA GLN A 495 -4.03 -16.89 18.31
C GLN A 495 -3.69 -16.87 16.82
N LEU A 496 -3.31 -18.03 16.28
CA LEU A 496 -3.24 -18.29 14.85
C LEU A 496 -4.21 -19.43 14.53
N THR A 497 -5.17 -19.16 13.65
CA THR A 497 -6.12 -20.13 13.13
C THR A 497 -5.87 -20.31 11.63
N VAL A 498 -5.71 -21.55 11.19
CA VAL A 498 -5.53 -21.88 9.77
C VAL A 498 -6.57 -22.91 9.36
N GLU A 499 -7.35 -22.59 8.34
CA GLU A 499 -8.46 -23.40 7.86
C GLU A 499 -8.51 -23.42 6.34
N ASN A 500 -9.20 -24.41 5.77
CA ASN A 500 -9.48 -24.43 4.34
C ASN A 500 -10.81 -23.74 4.02
N ILE A 501 -10.87 -23.16 2.82
CA ILE A 501 -12.16 -22.85 2.19
C ILE A 501 -12.78 -24.19 1.74
N GLN A 502 -14.04 -24.45 2.13
CA GLN A 502 -14.72 -25.71 1.82
C GLN A 502 -14.78 -25.99 0.30
N GLY A 503 -14.38 -27.19 -0.13
CA GLY A 503 -14.74 -27.73 -1.46
C GLY A 503 -13.68 -27.73 -2.57
N GLY A 504 -12.38 -27.58 -2.27
CA GLY A 504 -11.29 -27.62 -3.26
C GLY A 504 -10.54 -28.95 -3.36
N PHE A 505 -9.79 -29.16 -4.46
CA PHE A 505 -8.80 -30.25 -4.62
C PHE A 505 -7.66 -29.84 -5.55
N ILE A 506 -6.52 -30.51 -5.40
CA ILE A 506 -5.33 -30.35 -6.24
C ILE A 506 -5.33 -31.41 -7.34
N THR A 507 -5.10 -31.03 -8.59
CA THR A 507 -4.96 -31.97 -9.73
C THR A 507 -3.48 -32.13 -10.10
N LEU A 508 -2.97 -33.36 -10.20
CA LEU A 508 -1.57 -33.62 -10.60
C LEU A 508 -1.43 -34.01 -12.09
N GLY A 509 -0.38 -33.51 -12.76
CA GLY A 509 -0.03 -33.79 -14.16
C GLY A 509 1.07 -34.84 -14.36
N PHE A 510 1.29 -35.29 -15.60
CA PHE A 510 2.14 -36.44 -15.97
C PHE A 510 3.67 -36.25 -15.85
N THR A 511 4.17 -35.02 -15.74
CA THR A 511 5.58 -34.72 -16.07
C THR A 511 6.51 -34.45 -14.88
N HIS A 512 6.00 -34.31 -13.65
CA HIS A 512 6.80 -33.90 -12.49
C HIS A 512 6.36 -34.59 -11.19
N GLY A 513 7.29 -34.90 -10.29
CA GLY A 513 6.96 -35.39 -8.94
C GLY A 513 6.34 -34.29 -8.11
N ALA A 514 5.37 -34.58 -7.24
CA ALA A 514 4.63 -33.57 -6.47
C ALA A 514 4.99 -33.58 -4.97
N GLY A 515 4.82 -32.44 -4.32
CA GLY A 515 5.09 -32.23 -2.91
C GLY A 515 4.21 -31.14 -2.33
N ILE A 516 3.71 -31.38 -1.13
CA ILE A 516 2.89 -30.43 -0.37
C ILE A 516 3.69 -30.10 0.88
N LEU A 517 4.10 -28.84 1.01
CA LEU A 517 4.94 -28.33 2.09
C LEU A 517 4.13 -27.33 2.92
N THR A 518 3.70 -27.73 4.09
CA THR A 518 2.82 -26.94 4.96
C THR A 518 3.54 -26.61 6.26
N PHE A 519 3.72 -25.33 6.58
CA PHE A 519 4.41 -24.87 7.80
C PHE A 519 3.54 -23.86 8.55
N PHE A 520 2.97 -24.27 9.67
CA PHE A 520 2.20 -23.40 10.56
C PHE A 520 2.91 -23.29 11.89
N ASP A 521 3.36 -22.10 12.23
CA ASP A 521 4.06 -21.85 13.49
C ASP A 521 3.47 -20.60 14.15
N ILE A 522 3.40 -20.52 15.48
CA ILE A 522 3.11 -19.21 16.09
C ILE A 522 4.32 -18.30 15.87
N ALA A 523 5.53 -18.84 16.05
CA ALA A 523 6.77 -18.16 15.68
C ALA A 523 7.75 -19.10 14.98
N ALA A 524 8.33 -18.64 13.87
CA ALA A 524 9.35 -19.37 13.12
C ALA A 524 10.63 -18.56 13.01
N PHE A 525 11.73 -19.16 13.49
CA PHE A 525 13.05 -18.57 13.50
C PHE A 525 14.03 -19.46 12.75
N SER A 526 14.44 -19.02 11.57
CA SER A 526 15.54 -19.59 10.80
C SER A 526 16.63 -18.53 10.73
N PHE A 527 17.65 -18.61 11.58
CA PHE A 527 18.67 -17.56 11.77
C PHE A 527 20.06 -18.10 11.48
N VAL A 528 20.99 -17.20 11.14
CA VAL A 528 22.39 -17.57 10.97
C VAL A 528 23.09 -17.60 12.33
N VAL A 529 22.84 -16.61 13.20
CA VAL A 529 23.35 -16.54 14.57
C VAL A 529 22.39 -15.74 15.48
N ALA A 530 22.13 -16.25 16.68
CA ALA A 530 21.42 -15.54 17.75
C ALA A 530 22.28 -15.42 19.02
N VAL A 531 22.59 -14.19 19.46
CA VAL A 531 23.48 -13.91 20.60
C VAL A 531 22.79 -13.04 21.64
N ARG A 532 22.76 -13.50 22.90
CA ARG A 532 22.14 -12.75 24.02
C ARG A 532 20.67 -12.39 23.74
N CYS A 533 19.93 -13.34 23.19
CA CYS A 533 18.52 -13.15 22.87
C CYS A 533 17.61 -13.74 23.96
N SER A 534 16.41 -13.20 24.11
CA SER A 534 15.33 -13.75 24.95
C SER A 534 14.06 -13.84 24.11
N ILE A 535 13.50 -15.04 23.98
CA ILE A 535 12.25 -15.25 23.25
C ILE A 535 11.25 -15.93 24.18
N LEU A 536 10.11 -15.27 24.40
CA LEU A 536 9.03 -15.74 25.25
C LEU A 536 7.75 -15.96 24.41
N LEU A 537 7.14 -17.13 24.58
CA LEU A 537 5.79 -17.42 24.11
C LEU A 537 4.91 -17.89 25.27
N GLU A 538 3.79 -17.19 25.49
CA GLU A 538 2.92 -17.39 26.64
C GLU A 538 1.45 -17.28 26.25
N GLY A 539 0.58 -18.13 26.80
CA GLY A 539 -0.87 -18.02 26.67
C GLY A 539 -1.40 -18.11 25.23
N SER A 540 -0.61 -18.60 24.27
CA SER A 540 -0.91 -18.48 22.84
C SER A 540 -1.41 -19.78 22.21
N LYS A 541 -2.26 -19.70 21.19
CA LYS A 541 -2.93 -20.87 20.61
C LYS A 541 -2.74 -20.95 19.10
N LEU A 542 -2.34 -22.12 18.61
CA LEU A 542 -2.38 -22.47 17.20
C LEU A 542 -3.48 -23.50 16.97
N THR A 543 -4.43 -23.18 16.08
CA THR A 543 -5.43 -24.12 15.59
C THR A 543 -5.22 -24.28 14.09
N ALA A 544 -4.93 -25.49 13.63
CA ALA A 544 -4.80 -25.77 12.21
C ALA A 544 -5.76 -26.89 11.81
N ALA A 545 -6.56 -26.67 10.76
CA ALA A 545 -7.53 -27.60 10.19
C ALA A 545 -7.43 -27.57 8.66
N VAL A 546 -6.50 -28.33 8.10
CA VAL A 546 -6.12 -28.25 6.68
C VAL A 546 -6.10 -29.64 6.03
N GLU A 547 -7.14 -29.93 5.25
CA GLU A 547 -7.27 -31.14 4.44
C GLU A 547 -7.02 -30.84 2.96
N ILE A 548 -6.02 -31.47 2.36
CA ILE A 548 -5.63 -31.22 0.97
C ILE A 548 -5.97 -32.45 0.13
N PRO A 549 -7.19 -32.58 -0.40
CA PRO A 549 -7.53 -33.68 -1.29
C PRO A 549 -6.78 -33.53 -2.61
N VAL A 550 -6.22 -34.64 -3.09
CA VAL A 550 -5.47 -34.73 -4.34
C VAL A 550 -6.26 -35.61 -5.31
N ASP A 551 -6.55 -35.10 -6.49
CA ASP A 551 -7.20 -35.83 -7.57
C ASP A 551 -6.20 -36.13 -8.70
N PHE A 552 -6.32 -37.32 -9.27
CA PHE A 552 -5.50 -37.77 -10.40
C PHE A 552 -6.41 -37.87 -11.63
N PRO A 553 -6.11 -37.18 -12.74
CA PRO A 553 -6.85 -37.39 -13.98
C PRO A 553 -6.83 -38.88 -14.35
N ILE A 554 -7.94 -39.40 -14.88
CA ILE A 554 -8.11 -40.83 -15.25
C ILE A 554 -6.95 -41.34 -16.13
N SER A 555 -6.38 -40.47 -16.94
CA SER A 555 -5.25 -40.76 -17.81
C SER A 555 -3.93 -41.03 -17.04
N VAL A 556 -3.78 -40.52 -15.81
CA VAL A 556 -2.60 -40.67 -14.93
C VAL A 556 -2.79 -41.77 -13.87
N ALA A 557 -4.01 -42.31 -13.72
CA ALA A 557 -4.34 -43.38 -12.77
C ALA A 557 -3.39 -44.61 -12.82
N PRO A 558 -2.84 -45.03 -13.98
CA PRO A 558 -1.86 -46.13 -14.03
C PRO A 558 -0.49 -45.81 -13.40
N TYR A 559 -0.17 -44.53 -13.19
CA TYR A 559 1.10 -44.05 -12.63
C TYR A 559 0.96 -43.52 -11.19
N ARG A 560 -0.21 -43.74 -10.56
CA ARG A 560 -0.52 -43.28 -9.19
C ARG A 560 0.52 -43.76 -8.16
N ASP A 561 1.04 -44.97 -8.34
CA ASP A 561 2.04 -45.56 -7.44
C ASP A 561 3.47 -45.05 -7.68
N LEU A 562 3.70 -44.28 -8.75
CA LEU A 562 5.00 -43.67 -9.10
C LEU A 562 5.06 -42.17 -8.72
N LEU A 563 3.92 -41.52 -8.61
CA LEU A 563 3.77 -40.12 -8.20
C LEU A 563 3.40 -40.05 -6.72
N PHE A 564 4.37 -40.26 -5.82
CA PHE A 564 4.13 -40.01 -4.40
C PHE A 564 4.13 -38.50 -4.15
N PRO A 565 3.00 -37.85 -3.77
CA PRO A 565 3.05 -36.51 -3.24
C PRO A 565 3.85 -36.55 -1.94
N SER A 566 5.03 -35.93 -1.94
CA SER A 566 5.84 -35.76 -0.75
C SER A 566 5.14 -34.77 0.18
N ASN A 567 4.43 -35.23 1.20
CA ASN A 567 3.77 -34.33 2.15
C ASN A 567 4.70 -34.07 3.33
N ILE A 568 5.21 -32.84 3.43
CA ILE A 568 5.92 -32.34 4.60
C ILE A 568 5.00 -31.34 5.27
N ALA A 569 4.52 -31.69 6.46
CA ALA A 569 3.67 -30.81 7.24
C ALA A 569 4.28 -30.60 8.63
N GLN A 570 4.39 -29.34 9.02
CA GLN A 570 4.86 -28.89 10.31
C GLN A 570 3.79 -28.00 10.95
N VAL A 571 3.42 -28.34 12.18
CA VAL A 571 2.59 -27.50 13.04
C VAL A 571 3.27 -27.42 14.38
N ALA A 572 3.79 -26.25 14.73
CA ALA A 572 4.53 -26.07 15.97
C ALA A 572 4.11 -24.77 16.67
N ALA A 573 4.29 -24.71 17.99
CA ALA A 573 4.21 -23.43 18.68
C ALA A 573 5.40 -22.55 18.26
N MET A 574 6.58 -23.14 18.15
CA MET A 574 7.80 -22.44 17.81
C MET A 574 8.79 -23.34 17.05
N THR A 575 9.45 -22.81 16.04
CA THR A 575 10.47 -23.53 15.26
C THR A 575 11.78 -22.75 15.24
N PHE A 576 12.90 -23.43 15.49
CA PHE A 576 14.25 -22.87 15.50
C PHE A 576 15.20 -23.64 14.59
N ALA A 577 15.94 -22.92 13.76
CA ALA A 577 17.07 -23.45 12.99
C ALA A 577 18.19 -22.41 12.94
N GLY A 578 19.36 -22.71 13.53
CA GLY A 578 20.52 -21.81 13.54
C GLY A 578 21.45 -22.02 14.73
N THR A 579 22.46 -21.17 14.86
CA THR A 579 23.40 -21.17 16.00
C THR A 579 22.92 -20.22 17.09
N VAL A 580 22.83 -20.69 18.34
CA VAL A 580 22.38 -19.90 19.49
C VAL A 580 23.48 -19.83 20.55
N THR A 581 23.79 -18.64 21.06
CA THR A 581 24.81 -18.42 22.10
C THR A 581 24.30 -17.47 23.18
N ASN A 582 24.36 -17.90 24.45
CA ASN A 582 23.92 -17.09 25.61
C ASN A 582 22.49 -16.54 25.48
N SER A 583 21.58 -17.29 24.85
CA SER A 583 20.18 -16.88 24.63
C SER A 583 19.22 -17.84 25.34
N SER A 584 18.04 -17.35 25.70
CA SER A 584 16.95 -18.14 26.27
C SER A 584 15.75 -18.19 25.32
N VAL A 585 15.09 -19.35 25.32
CA VAL A 585 13.79 -19.56 24.67
C VAL A 585 12.88 -20.17 25.71
N GLU A 586 11.75 -19.52 25.97
CA GLU A 586 10.81 -19.92 27.01
C GLU A 586 9.39 -20.07 26.45
N LEU A 587 8.79 -21.22 26.76
CA LEU A 587 7.39 -21.53 26.52
C LEU A 587 6.70 -21.57 27.88
N ARG A 588 5.83 -20.58 28.16
CA ARG A 588 5.09 -20.46 29.43
C ARG A 588 3.59 -20.71 29.20
N GLU A 589 2.90 -20.89 30.33
CA GLU A 589 1.48 -21.23 30.54
C GLU A 589 0.56 -21.29 29.31
N SER A 590 -0.27 -22.34 29.23
CA SER A 590 -1.42 -22.44 28.31
C SER A 590 -1.13 -22.32 26.80
N THR A 591 0.13 -22.31 26.39
CA THR A 591 0.50 -22.37 24.98
C THR A 591 0.08 -23.71 24.38
N SER A 592 -0.78 -23.70 23.37
CA SER A 592 -1.37 -24.93 22.83
C SER A 592 -1.34 -24.99 21.31
N VAL A 593 -1.07 -26.19 20.78
CA VAL A 593 -1.21 -26.51 19.36
C VAL A 593 -2.31 -27.54 19.25
N VAL A 594 -3.48 -27.12 18.76
CA VAL A 594 -4.62 -28.00 18.55
C VAL A 594 -4.61 -28.45 17.08
N ARG A 595 -4.27 -29.72 16.87
CA ARG A 595 -4.25 -30.35 15.56
C ARG A 595 -5.66 -30.81 15.18
N SER A 596 -6.16 -30.32 14.06
CA SER A 596 -7.29 -30.87 13.33
C SER A 596 -6.79 -31.28 11.94
N SER A 597 -6.89 -32.58 11.63
CA SER A 597 -6.61 -33.22 10.34
C SER A 597 -5.73 -32.46 9.31
N LEU A 598 -4.39 -32.58 9.42
CA LEU A 598 -3.51 -32.44 8.26
C LEU A 598 -3.47 -33.77 7.51
N ARG A 599 -4.20 -33.85 6.40
CA ARG A 599 -4.28 -35.07 5.57
C ARG A 599 -4.27 -34.70 4.11
N ALA A 600 -3.36 -35.31 3.34
CA ALA A 600 -3.56 -35.44 1.90
C ALA A 600 -4.50 -36.64 1.70
N LEU A 601 -5.69 -36.42 1.13
CA LEU A 601 -6.66 -37.49 0.87
C LEU A 601 -6.57 -37.87 -0.61
N ASN A 602 -6.46 -39.17 -0.86
CA ASN A 602 -6.27 -39.81 -2.17
C ASN A 602 -7.57 -40.31 -2.79
#